data_AF-A0A947SRW8-F1
#
_entry.id   AF-A0A947SRW8-F1
#
_cell.length_a   1.000
_cell.length_b   1.000
_cell.length_c   1.000
_cell.angle_alpha   90.00
_cell.angle_beta   90.00
_cell.angle_gamma   90.00
#
_symmetry.space_group_name_H-M   'P 1'
#
loop_
_entity.id
_entity.type
_entity.pdbx_description
1 polymer ?
#
loop_
_entity_poly.entity_id
_entity_poly.type
_entity_poly.pdbx_seq_one_letter_code
_entity_poly.pdbx_strand_id
1 'polypeptide(L)' 'MNCLCYINMEIIAKVKYLRMSPRKVRLVVDMIRGKKVAEALDILHFSSKWAK' A
#
# COMPACT_ATOMS: atom_id res chain seq x y z
N MET A 1 24.80 -28.98 -0.06
CA MET A 1 23.34 -29.21 0.02
C MET A 1 22.87 -28.71 1.38
N ASN A 2 22.01 -27.71 1.56
CA ASN A 2 21.28 -26.82 0.68
C ASN A 2 21.24 -25.45 1.38
N CYS A 3 21.76 -24.44 0.68
CA CYS A 3 21.71 -23.04 1.10
C CYS A 3 20.29 -22.53 0.80
N LEU A 4 19.41 -22.57 1.79
CA LEU A 4 18.07 -21.97 1.73
C LEU A 4 18.01 -20.78 2.69
N CYS A 5 18.87 -19.78 2.45
CA CYS A 5 18.66 -18.44 3.00
C CYS A 5 17.62 -17.74 2.14
N TYR A 6 16.35 -18.11 2.34
CA TYR A 6 15.19 -17.43 1.79
C TYR A 6 15.21 -15.99 2.34
N ILE A 7 15.49 -15.05 1.44
CA ILE A 7 15.36 -13.62 1.67
C ILE A 7 13.87 -13.38 1.94
N ASN A 8 13.50 -13.10 3.18
CA ASN A 8 12.25 -12.41 3.48
C ASN A 8 12.33 -11.06 2.76
N MET A 9 11.77 -10.98 1.54
CA MET A 9 11.84 -9.81 0.67
C MET A 9 10.88 -8.74 1.19
N GLU A 10 11.30 -8.07 2.26
CA GLU A 10 10.62 -6.91 2.83
C GLU A 10 11.02 -5.66 2.04
N ILE A 11 10.11 -5.18 1.18
CA ILE A 11 10.31 -3.99 0.36
C ILE A 11 9.60 -2.81 1.02
N ILE A 12 10.34 -1.73 1.29
CA ILE A 12 9.79 -0.52 1.92
C ILE A 12 9.85 0.65 0.93
N ALA A 13 8.69 1.14 0.49
CA ALA A 13 8.56 2.37 -0.29
C ALA A 13 8.03 3.50 0.61
N LYS A 14 8.68 4.69 0.60
CA LYS A 14 8.28 5.86 1.40
C LYS A 14 8.15 7.10 0.52
N VAL A 15 7.03 7.81 0.62
CA VAL A 15 6.83 9.11 -0.01
C VAL A 15 6.95 10.20 1.04
N LYS A 16 7.83 11.18 0.80
CA LYS A 16 7.97 12.40 1.62
C LYS A 16 7.26 13.54 0.88
N TYR A 17 6.55 14.41 1.61
CA TYR A 17 5.81 15.58 1.07
C TYR A 17 4.50 15.29 0.35
N LEU A 18 3.65 14.44 0.93
CA LEU A 18 2.29 14.25 0.43
C LEU A 18 1.42 15.48 0.75
N ARG A 19 0.85 16.13 -0.28
CA ARG A 19 -0.04 17.30 -0.16
C ARG A 19 -1.47 16.92 0.27
N MET A 20 -1.61 15.99 1.21
CA MET A 20 -2.89 15.56 1.75
C MET A 20 -2.86 15.51 3.27
N SER A 21 -4.01 15.78 3.90
CA SER A 21 -4.15 15.63 5.35
C SER A 21 -3.94 14.17 5.76
N PRO A 22 -3.18 13.89 6.83
CA PRO A 22 -2.93 12.53 7.31
C PRO A 22 -4.20 11.69 7.54
N ARG A 23 -5.31 12.35 7.93
CA ARG A 23 -6.59 11.67 8.19
C ARG A 23 -7.19 11.07 6.92
N LYS A 24 -7.14 11.78 5.80
CA LYS A 24 -7.65 11.29 4.51
C LYS A 24 -6.85 10.07 4.03
N VAL A 25 -5.53 10.14 4.18
CA VAL A 25 -4.61 9.07 3.77
C VAL A 25 -4.81 7.81 4.61
N ARG A 26 -4.98 7.96 5.93
CA ARG A 26 -5.18 6.81 6.83
C ARG A 26 -6.42 5.99 6.47
N LEU A 27 -7.52 6.66 6.11
CA LEU A 27 -8.74 5.97 5.66
C LEU A 27 -8.48 5.11 4.42
N VAL A 28 -7.68 5.60 3.47
CA VAL A 28 -7.30 4.84 2.27
C VAL A 28 -6.37 3.67 2.62
N VAL A 29 -5.40 3.90 3.49
CA VAL A 29 -4.47 2.86 3.96
C VAL A 29 -5.21 1.73 4.67
N ASP A 30 -6.20 2.05 5.49
CA ASP A 30 -6.98 1.05 6.22
C ASP A 30 -7.82 0.16 5.29
N MET A 31 -8.21 0.64 4.11
CA MET A 31 -8.91 -0.17 3.11
C MET A 31 -8.03 -1.21 2.41
N ILE A 32 -6.74 -0.90 2.19
CA ILE A 32 -5.82 -1.75 1.42
C ILE A 32 -4.99 -2.69 2.29
N ARG A 33 -4.97 -2.51 3.62
CA ARG A 33 -4.25 -3.38 4.55
C ARG A 33 -4.79 -4.80 4.51
N GLY A 34 -3.90 -5.79 4.33
CA GLY A 34 -4.24 -7.21 4.28
C GLY A 34 -4.85 -7.69 2.95
N LYS A 35 -4.97 -6.82 1.94
CA LYS A 35 -5.41 -7.18 0.59
C LYS A 35 -4.22 -7.61 -0.28
N LYS A 36 -4.51 -8.40 -1.32
CA LYS A 36 -3.53 -8.71 -2.36
C LYS A 36 -3.21 -7.45 -3.17
N VAL A 37 -2.00 -7.40 -3.73
CA VAL A 37 -1.53 -6.22 -4.49
C VAL A 37 -2.47 -5.87 -5.65
N ALA A 38 -2.95 -6.86 -6.40
CA ALA A 38 -3.88 -6.64 -7.51
C ALA A 38 -5.20 -6.00 -7.05
N GLU A 39 -5.83 -6.56 -6.01
CA GLU A 39 -7.07 -6.02 -5.44
C GLU A 39 -6.88 -4.61 -4.88
N ALA A 40 -5.73 -4.35 -4.23
CA ALA A 40 -5.43 -3.02 -3.69
C ALA A 40 -5.30 -1.97 -4.81
N LEU A 41 -4.71 -2.33 -5.96
CA LEU A 41 -4.62 -1.45 -7.13
C LEU A 41 -6.00 -1.16 -7.69
N ASP A 42 -6.84 -2.18 -7.87
CA ASP A 42 -8.21 -2.01 -8.37
C ASP A 42 -9.03 -1.09 -7.45
N ILE A 43 -8.95 -1.32 -6.13
CA ILE A 43 -9.61 -0.46 -5.14
C ILE A 43 -9.13 0.98 -5.26
N LEU A 44 -7.82 1.22 -5.43
CA LEU A 44 -7.28 2.58 -5.59
C LEU A 44 -7.72 3.24 -6.90
N HIS A 45 -7.86 2.48 -7.99
CA HIS A 45 -8.30 2.98 -9.29
C HIS A 45 -9.80 3.32 -9.32
N PHE A 46 -10.65 2.50 -8.70
CA PHE A 46 -12.10 2.67 -8.75
C PHE A 46 -12.69 3.44 -7.55
N SER A 47 -11.93 3.60 -6.47
CA SER A 47 -12.38 4.37 -5.30
C SER A 47 -12.32 5.87 -5.56
N SER A 48 -13.38 6.40 -6.15
CA SER A 48 -13.59 7.84 -6.39
C SER A 48 -13.67 8.71 -5.12
N LYS A 49 -13.60 8.12 -3.91
CA LYS A 49 -14.03 8.83 -2.71
C LYS A 49 -12.96 9.71 -2.06
N TRP A 50 -11.65 9.54 -2.32
CA TRP A 50 -10.63 10.24 -1.50
C TRP A 50 -9.30 10.62 -2.17
N ALA A 51 -9.08 10.30 -3.46
CA ALA A 51 -7.81 10.54 -4.15
C ALA A 51 -7.87 11.74 -5.13
N LYS A 52 -8.27 12.92 -4.62
CA LYS A 52 -8.02 14.20 -5.28
C LYS A 52 -7.56 15.24 -4.26
#